data_AF-A0AAU2TCQ2-F1
#
_entry.id   AF-A0AAU2TCQ2-F1
#
_cell.length_a   1.000
_cell.length_b   1.000
_cell.length_c   1.000
_cell.angle_alpha   90.00
_cell.angle_beta   90.00
_cell.angle_gamma   90.00
#
_symmetry.space_group_name_H-M   'P 1'
#
loop_
_entity.id
_entity.type
_entity.pdbx_description
1 polymer ?
#
loop_
_entity_poly.entity_id
_entity_poly.type
_entity_poly.pdbx_seq_one_letter_code
_entity_poly.pdbx_strand_id
1 'polypeptide(L)'
;MAHRAVFVAIESDGPRWTVKADTLTAGPGHSVDDTVNEAVRAAFSRLVHDREIGADAYAGPIYFMMHNVSSEERARELAAALHAALHGDLEPLHRAVPPTP
;
A
#
# COMPACT_ATOMS: atom_id res chain seq x y z
N MET A 1 13.19 -15.19 18.67
CA MET A 1 13.53 -13.87 18.10
C MET A 1 12.44 -13.53 17.09
N ALA A 2 11.67 -12.46 17.31
CA ALA A 2 10.71 -12.02 16.30
C ALA A 2 11.50 -11.53 15.09
N HIS A 3 11.26 -12.11 13.91
CA HIS A 3 11.85 -11.64 12.67
C HIS A 3 11.18 -10.30 12.33
N ARG A 4 11.97 -9.26 12.10
CA ARG A 4 11.48 -7.94 11.74
C ARG A 4 11.01 -7.98 10.29
N ALA A 5 9.80 -7.53 10.04
CA ALA A 5 9.19 -7.53 8.72
C ALA A 5 8.30 -6.30 8.56
N VAL A 6 8.05 -5.88 7.33
CA VAL A 6 7.00 -4.92 7.01
C VAL A 6 5.68 -5.50 7.48
N PHE A 7 4.92 -4.72 8.24
CA PHE A 7 3.55 -5.09 8.58
C PHE A 7 2.69 -4.85 7.35
N VAL A 8 1.88 -5.83 6.97
CA VAL A 8 0.81 -5.67 5.99
C VAL A 8 -0.43 -6.40 6.49
N ALA A 9 -1.58 -5.75 6.39
CA ALA A 9 -2.86 -6.33 6.76
C ALA A 9 -3.98 -5.82 5.88
N ILE A 10 -5.02 -6.65 5.76
CA ILE A 10 -6.33 -6.24 5.29
C ILE A 10 -7.32 -6.42 6.43
N GLU A 11 -8.27 -5.51 6.53
CA GLU A 11 -9.33 -5.51 7.53
C GLU A 11 -10.68 -5.34 6.83
N SER A 12 -11.67 -6.13 7.21
CA SER A 12 -13.04 -5.96 6.74
C SER A 12 -13.72 -4.86 7.56
N ASP A 13 -14.30 -3.89 6.86
CA ASP A 13 -15.12 -2.81 7.42
C ASP A 13 -16.55 -2.92 6.84
N GLY A 14 -17.20 -4.06 7.11
CA GLY A 14 -18.49 -4.43 6.52
C GLY A 14 -18.36 -4.78 5.03
N PRO A 15 -19.04 -4.07 4.11
CA PRO A 15 -18.95 -4.35 2.67
C PRO A 15 -17.65 -3.85 2.04
N ARG A 16 -16.83 -3.09 2.78
CA ARG A 16 -15.57 -2.49 2.31
C ARG A 16 -14.39 -3.09 3.04
N TRP A 17 -13.22 -2.81 2.50
CA TRP A 17 -11.96 -3.29 3.02
C TRP A 17 -10.97 -2.14 3.23
N THR A 18 -10.11 -2.33 4.22
CA THR A 18 -9.01 -1.43 4.54
C THR A 18 -7.70 -2.17 4.40
N VAL A 19 -6.74 -1.61 3.67
CA VAL A 19 -5.36 -2.08 3.57
C VAL A 19 -4.49 -1.21 4.48
N LYS A 20 -3.65 -1.83 5.30
CA LYS A 20 -2.70 -1.16 6.18
C LYS A 20 -1.31 -1.72 5.94
N ALA A 21 -0.31 -0.85 5.87
CA ALA A 21 1.09 -1.25 5.85
C ALA A 21 1.96 -0.29 6.67
N ASP A 22 2.97 -0.83 7.33
CA ASP A 22 4.00 -0.02 7.99
C ASP A 22 5.38 -0.67 7.96
N THR A 23 6.40 0.18 7.92
CA THR A 23 7.80 -0.23 8.02
C THR A 23 8.34 -0.13 9.44
N LEU A 24 7.54 0.37 10.40
CA LEU A 24 7.90 0.48 11.82
C LEU A 24 8.27 -0.89 12.40
N THR A 25 7.55 -1.93 11.99
CA THR A 25 7.78 -3.32 12.43
C THR A 25 9.03 -3.96 11.80
N ALA A 26 9.52 -3.41 10.68
CA ALA A 26 10.73 -3.89 9.98
C ALA A 26 12.03 -3.40 10.66
N GLY A 27 11.93 -2.39 11.53
CA GLY A 27 13.03 -1.85 12.31
C GLY A 27 14.01 -0.97 11.50
N PRO A 28 15.05 -0.44 12.15
CA PRO A 28 15.84 0.68 11.62
C PRO A 28 16.73 0.38 10.41
N GLY A 29 16.87 -0.90 10.03
CA GLY A 29 17.63 -1.32 8.85
C GLY A 29 16.80 -1.39 7.57
N HIS A 30 15.48 -1.17 7.66
CA HIS A 30 14.58 -1.16 6.52
C HIS A 30 14.29 0.28 6.11
N SER A 31 14.90 0.71 5.01
CA SER A 31 14.68 2.02 4.40
C SER A 31 13.87 1.87 3.12
N VAL A 32 12.88 2.76 2.94
CA VAL A 32 12.14 2.87 1.68
C VAL A 32 12.82 3.94 0.84
N ASP A 33 13.22 3.58 -0.38
CA ASP A 33 13.83 4.49 -1.35
C ASP A 33 12.84 5.61 -1.74
N ASP A 34 13.35 6.80 -2.05
CA ASP A 34 12.51 7.93 -2.50
C ASP A 34 11.71 7.57 -3.75
N THR A 35 12.28 6.79 -4.67
CA THR A 35 11.60 6.30 -5.87
C THR A 35 10.39 5.44 -5.51
N VAL A 36 10.50 4.60 -4.48
CA VAL A 36 9.40 3.78 -3.98
C VAL A 36 8.32 4.66 -3.34
N ASN A 37 8.73 5.61 -2.51
CA ASN A 37 7.80 6.54 -1.87
C ASN A 37 7.00 7.35 -2.90
N GLU A 38 7.65 7.88 -3.94
CA GLU A 38 7.00 8.61 -5.02
C GLU A 38 6.04 7.71 -5.82
N ALA A 39 6.45 6.49 -6.16
CA ALA A 39 5.58 5.54 -6.87
C ALA A 39 4.34 5.16 -6.05
N VAL A 40 4.50 4.91 -4.76
CA VAL A 40 3.38 4.61 -3.84
C VAL A 40 2.45 5.83 -3.73
N ARG A 41 2.98 7.04 -3.56
CA ARG A 41 2.17 8.28 -3.51
C ARG A 41 1.38 8.51 -4.80
N ALA A 42 2.01 8.28 -5.95
CA ALA A 42 1.35 8.38 -7.25
C ALA A 42 0.21 7.35 -7.38
N ALA A 43 0.46 6.10 -6.98
CA ALA A 43 -0.55 5.04 -6.99
C ALA A 43 -1.76 5.37 -6.09
N PHE A 44 -1.52 5.86 -4.86
CA PHE A 44 -2.59 6.31 -3.97
C PHE A 44 -3.40 7.46 -4.58
N SER A 45 -2.73 8.46 -5.12
CA SER A 45 -3.39 9.61 -5.77
C SER A 45 -4.29 9.15 -6.92
N ARG A 46 -3.84 8.16 -7.70
CA ARG A 46 -4.62 7.56 -8.78
C ARG A 46 -5.84 6.81 -8.26
N LEU A 47 -5.67 5.94 -7.27
CA LEU A 47 -6.76 5.17 -6.68
C LEU A 47 -7.83 6.09 -6.04
N VAL A 48 -7.42 7.20 -5.42
CA VAL A 48 -8.33 8.22 -4.91
C VAL A 48 -9.07 8.91 -6.05
N HIS A 49 -8.37 9.33 -7.10
CA HIS A 49 -8.96 9.97 -8.27
C HIS A 49 -10.02 9.07 -8.93
N ASP A 50 -9.71 7.78 -9.09
CA ASP A 50 -10.59 6.79 -9.70
C ASP A 50 -11.69 6.27 -8.73
N ARG A 51 -11.70 6.75 -7.49
CA ARG A 51 -12.64 6.38 -6.41
C ARG A 51 -12.64 4.88 -6.05
N GLU A 52 -11.53 4.20 -6.32
CA GLU A 52 -11.24 2.86 -5.78
C GLU A 52 -10.85 2.97 -4.30
N ILE A 53 -10.10 4.03 -4.03
CA ILE A 53 -9.76 4.70 -2.77
C ILE A 53 -10.87 5.48 -2.08
N GLY A 54 -10.94 5.60 -0.76
CA GLY A 54 -11.55 6.80 -0.19
C GLY A 54 -10.55 7.95 0.02
N ALA A 55 -11.05 9.18 0.12
CA ALA A 55 -10.26 10.40 -0.01
C ALA A 55 -9.34 10.70 1.18
N ASP A 56 -9.65 10.18 2.36
CA ASP A 56 -8.81 10.24 3.57
C ASP A 56 -7.72 9.13 3.60
N ALA A 57 -7.42 8.51 2.44
CA ALA A 57 -6.35 7.53 2.34
C ALA A 57 -5.01 8.20 2.69
N TYR A 58 -4.16 7.48 3.40
CA TYR A 58 -2.95 8.02 3.96
C TYR A 58 -1.73 7.33 3.36
N ALA A 59 -0.86 8.11 2.72
CA ALA A 59 0.46 7.68 2.25
C ALA A 59 1.55 8.52 2.94
N GLY A 60 1.96 8.08 4.12
CA GLY A 60 3.06 8.66 4.88
C GLY A 60 4.41 8.04 4.50
N PRO A 61 5.52 8.51 5.09
CA PRO A 61 6.86 7.98 4.82
C PRO A 61 7.08 6.56 5.34
N ILE A 62 6.31 6.11 6.34
CA ILE A 62 6.51 4.83 7.04
C ILE A 62 5.19 4.11 7.39
N TYR A 63 4.05 4.73 7.09
CA TYR A 63 2.71 4.22 7.41
C TYR A 63 1.77 4.53 6.26
N PHE A 64 0.99 3.52 5.86
CA PHE A 64 0.12 3.55 4.70
C PHE A 64 -1.24 2.96 5.05
N MET A 65 -2.31 3.64 4.65
CA MET A 65 -3.68 3.19 4.85
C MET A 65 -4.56 3.52 3.65
N MET A 66 -5.17 2.49 3.07
CA MET A 66 -6.21 2.61 2.05
C MET A 66 -7.51 2.11 2.63
N HIS A 67 -8.54 2.94 2.71
CA HIS A 67 -9.87 2.51 3.14
C HIS A 67 -10.85 2.55 1.94
N ASN A 68 -12.07 2.05 2.15
CA ASN A 68 -13.14 1.99 1.14
C ASN A 68 -12.82 1.11 -0.10
N VAL A 69 -11.89 0.17 0.02
CA VAL A 69 -11.59 -0.79 -1.06
C VAL A 69 -12.82 -1.69 -1.29
N SER A 70 -13.16 -1.93 -2.55
CA SER A 70 -14.45 -2.50 -2.97
C SER A 70 -14.63 -3.99 -2.69
N SER A 71 -13.54 -4.76 -2.60
CA SER A 71 -13.59 -6.21 -2.39
C SER A 71 -12.36 -6.71 -1.64
N GLU A 72 -12.49 -7.91 -1.07
CA GLU A 72 -11.37 -8.61 -0.42
C GLU A 72 -10.25 -8.90 -1.42
N GLU A 73 -10.61 -9.34 -2.62
CA GLU A 73 -9.67 -9.65 -3.69
C GLU A 73 -8.83 -8.43 -4.06
N ARG A 74 -9.47 -7.28 -4.28
CA ARG A 74 -8.77 -6.03 -4.58
C ARG A 74 -7.91 -5.57 -3.40
N ALA A 75 -8.39 -5.73 -2.17
CA ALA A 75 -7.61 -5.42 -0.98
C ALA A 75 -6.37 -6.31 -0.84
N ARG A 76 -6.48 -7.61 -1.14
CA ARG A 76 -5.35 -8.56 -1.16
C ARG A 76 -4.34 -8.22 -2.24
N GLU A 77 -4.80 -7.87 -3.43
CA GLU A 77 -3.93 -7.43 -4.53
C GLU A 77 -3.15 -6.18 -4.15
N LEU A 78 -3.83 -5.14 -3.66
CA LEU A 78 -3.21 -3.89 -3.23
C LEU A 78 -2.25 -4.10 -2.04
N ALA A 79 -2.61 -4.96 -1.08
CA ALA A 79 -1.73 -5.30 0.04
C ALA A 79 -0.45 -6.01 -0.43
N ALA A 80 -0.57 -6.98 -1.36
CA ALA A 80 0.58 -7.68 -1.92
C ALA A 80 1.48 -6.73 -2.73
N ALA A 81 0.87 -5.86 -3.54
CA ALA A 81 1.58 -4.88 -4.34
C ALA A 81 2.34 -3.86 -3.46
N LEU A 82 1.69 -3.36 -2.41
CA LEU A 82 2.30 -2.44 -1.46
C LEU A 82 3.43 -3.11 -0.67
N HIS A 83 3.25 -4.36 -0.25
CA HIS A 83 4.30 -5.14 0.42
C HIS A 83 5.53 -5.32 -0.47
N ALA A 84 5.35 -5.68 -1.74
CA ALA A 84 6.45 -5.80 -2.71
C ALA A 84 7.16 -4.46 -2.94
N ALA A 85 6.41 -3.37 -3.11
CA ALA A 85 6.95 -2.03 -3.29
C ALA A 85 7.84 -1.60 -2.11
N LEU A 86 7.38 -1.83 -0.87
CA LEU A 86 8.16 -1.54 0.34
C LEU A 86 9.44 -2.38 0.45
N HIS A 87 9.54 -3.48 -0.29
CA HIS A 87 10.76 -4.27 -0.44
C HIS A 87 11.60 -3.89 -1.69
N GLY A 88 11.22 -2.83 -2.41
CA GLY A 88 11.94 -2.31 -3.58
C GLY A 88 11.46 -2.85 -4.92
N ASP A 89 10.43 -3.70 -4.94
CA ASP A 89 9.85 -4.24 -6.17
C ASP A 89 8.57 -3.49 -6.55
N LEU A 90 8.69 -2.58 -7.53
CA LEU A 90 7.57 -1.78 -8.03
C LEU A 90 6.71 -2.50 -9.09
N GLU A 91 7.13 -3.66 -9.59
CA GLU A 91 6.43 -4.33 -10.69
C GLU A 91 4.98 -4.72 -10.30
N PRO A 92 4.72 -5.31 -9.11
CA PRO A 92 3.35 -5.59 -8.67
C PRO A 92 2.49 -4.34 -8.49
N LEU A 93 3.09 -3.23 -8.04
CA LEU A 93 2.39 -1.95 -7.87
C LEU A 93 1.96 -1.37 -9.21
N HIS A 94 2.86 -1.32 -10.19
CA HIS A 94 2.54 -0.84 -11.54
C HIS A 94 1.54 -1.73 -12.27
N ARG A 95 1.50 -3.03 -11.96
CA ARG A 95 0.48 -3.94 -12.50
C ARG A 95 -0.90 -3.66 -11.90
N ALA A 96 -0.97 -3.49 -10.58
CA ALA A 96 -2.22 -3.25 -9.87
C ALA A 96 -2.78 -1.83 -10.09
N VAL A 97 -1.88 -0.86 -10.26
CA VAL A 97 -2.18 0.55 -10.52
C VAL A 97 -1.27 1.06 -11.65
N PRO A 98 -1.68 0.92 -12.91
CA PRO A 98 -0.88 1.36 -14.05
C PRO A 98 -0.53 2.85 -13.96
N PRO A 99 0.76 3.22 -14.12
CA PRO A 99 1.14 4.62 -14.25
C PRO A 99 0.49 5.22 -15.51
N THR A 100 0.18 6.50 -15.48
CA THR A 100 -0.26 7.21 -16.69
C THR A 100 0.82 7.13 -17.78
N PRO A 101 0.41 6.99 -19.06
CA PRO A 101 1.34 7.08 -20.20
C PRO A 101 2.10 8.40 -20.26
#